data_AF-A0A2T2QXS7-F1
#
_entry.id   AF-A0A2T2QXS7-F1
#
_cell.length_a   1.000
_cell.length_b   1.000
_cell.length_c   1.000
_cell.angle_alpha   90.00
_cell.angle_beta   90.00
_cell.angle_gamma   90.00
#
_symmetry.space_group_name_H-M   'P 1'
#
loop_
_entity.id
_entity.type
_entity.pdbx_description
1 polymer ?
#
loop_
_entity_poly.entity_id
_entity_poly.type
_entity_poly.pdbx_seq_one_letter_code
_entity_poly.pdbx_strand_id
1 'polypeptide(L)'
;MLAALDDRITTAVPTAGITDLRNYILDGRVANHCDCMFMINTYRWDFPMVAALAAPRPMLLANGDHDPLFPIDGVRRLFSKTRQVYGLYEKLGNWNRLIVDAPHEDVPPLRQETYRWMHRHLKDQELTRMDSAKAFFDPVDLKVFDEVPADEINTRIDELFVEPAPVPDIPKGQEQWQELRESWRQQLKNKTFRGWPDGPSPLNVEKAYATSLEGLRLSAYDFNSQPAIRLRLWLLQVGQGNRRLDTVNVSVVGEEGWQTWASVLGAMADRERAKELVGKGA
;
A
#
# COMPACT_ATOMS: atom_id res chain seq x y z
N MET A 1 4.59 -12.47 -7.58
CA MET A 1 5.16 -11.67 -8.68
C MET A 1 5.83 -12.53 -9.75
N LEU A 2 6.68 -13.51 -9.40
CA LEU A 2 7.39 -14.35 -10.39
C LEU A 2 6.50 -14.92 -11.51
N ALA A 3 5.38 -15.56 -11.16
CA ALA A 3 4.46 -16.10 -12.17
C ALA A 3 3.88 -15.03 -13.11
N ALA A 4 3.76 -13.78 -12.67
CA ALA A 4 3.28 -12.69 -13.53
C ALA A 4 4.35 -12.16 -14.51
N LEU A 5 5.63 -12.30 -14.14
CA LEU A 5 6.76 -11.74 -14.90
C LEU A 5 7.42 -12.76 -15.84
N ASP A 6 7.25 -14.06 -15.57
CA ASP A 6 7.93 -15.12 -16.30
C ASP A 6 6.92 -16.20 -16.73
N ASP A 7 6.75 -16.33 -18.05
CA ASP A 7 5.84 -17.30 -18.65
C ASP A 7 6.36 -18.75 -18.60
N ARG A 8 7.63 -18.96 -18.21
CA ARG A 8 8.18 -20.31 -17.97
C ARG A 8 7.57 -20.97 -16.72
N ILE A 9 7.04 -20.18 -15.79
CA ILE A 9 6.37 -20.69 -14.59
C ILE A 9 5.01 -21.26 -15.00
N THR A 10 4.84 -22.58 -14.94
CA THR A 10 3.63 -23.25 -15.45
C THR A 10 2.46 -23.25 -14.47
N THR A 11 2.72 -23.13 -13.16
CA THR A 11 1.71 -23.08 -12.10
C THR A 11 2.24 -22.33 -10.87
N ALA A 12 1.36 -21.78 -10.03
CA ALA A 12 1.76 -21.07 -8.81
C ALA A 12 0.74 -21.19 -7.66
N VAL A 13 1.22 -21.06 -6.43
CA VAL A 13 0.39 -21.02 -5.21
C VAL A 13 0.83 -19.87 -4.32
N PRO A 14 0.31 -18.64 -4.50
CA PRO A 14 0.52 -17.57 -3.52
C PRO A 14 -0.23 -17.92 -2.23
N THR A 15 0.52 -18.34 -1.21
CA THR A 15 0.02 -18.66 0.14
C THR A 15 0.26 -17.49 1.07
N ALA A 16 -0.80 -16.96 1.69
CA ALA A 16 -0.73 -15.86 2.66
C ALA A 16 0.22 -14.74 2.18
N GLY A 17 0.02 -14.30 0.93
CA GLY A 17 1.04 -13.50 0.23
C GLY A 17 0.50 -12.40 -0.69
N ILE A 18 -0.82 -12.25 -0.82
CA ILE A 18 -1.40 -11.19 -1.64
C ILE A 18 -2.84 -10.84 -1.20
N THR A 19 -3.10 -9.54 -1.05
CA THR A 19 -4.46 -8.97 -0.93
C THR A 19 -4.59 -7.76 -1.86
N ASP A 20 -5.65 -6.95 -1.75
CA ASP A 20 -5.90 -5.79 -2.62
C ASP A 20 -5.44 -4.45 -2.02
N LEU A 21 -5.40 -3.41 -2.87
CA LEU A 21 -5.01 -2.06 -2.45
C LEU A 21 -5.88 -1.48 -1.34
N ARG A 22 -7.13 -1.93 -1.22
CA ARG A 22 -8.01 -1.48 -0.13
C ARG A 22 -7.47 -1.93 1.21
N ASN A 23 -7.15 -3.21 1.37
CA ASN A 23 -6.54 -3.68 2.62
C ASN A 23 -5.16 -3.03 2.82
N TYR A 24 -4.33 -2.96 1.78
CA TYR A 24 -2.99 -2.37 1.92
C TYR A 24 -3.03 -0.90 2.36
N ILE A 25 -3.84 -0.06 1.72
CA ILE A 25 -3.83 1.39 1.95
C ILE A 25 -4.84 1.80 3.01
N LEU A 26 -6.11 1.42 2.88
CA LEU A 26 -7.17 1.92 3.78
C LEU A 26 -7.16 1.23 5.14
N ASP A 27 -6.80 -0.06 5.18
CA ASP A 27 -6.69 -0.79 6.44
C ASP A 27 -5.26 -0.76 7.01
N GLY A 28 -4.37 0.05 6.41
CA GLY A 28 -3.00 0.30 6.88
C GLY A 28 -2.07 -0.91 6.82
N ARG A 29 -2.37 -1.93 6.02
CA ARG A 29 -1.58 -3.18 6.02
C ARG A 29 -0.20 -3.04 5.42
N VAL A 30 0.09 -2.00 4.63
CA VAL A 30 1.46 -1.73 4.11
C VAL A 30 2.50 -1.69 5.23
N ALA A 31 2.16 -1.08 6.36
CA ALA A 31 3.11 -0.89 7.47
C ALA A 31 3.61 -2.20 8.11
N ASN A 32 2.90 -3.31 7.88
CA ASN A 32 3.25 -4.63 8.42
C ASN A 32 4.05 -5.49 7.43
N HIS A 33 4.52 -4.93 6.31
CA HIS A 33 5.24 -5.65 5.27
C HIS A 33 6.53 -4.93 4.87
N CYS A 34 7.50 -5.69 4.36
CA CYS A 34 8.68 -5.13 3.71
C CYS A 34 8.30 -4.46 2.38
N ASP A 35 9.04 -3.42 2.00
CA ASP A 35 8.89 -2.70 0.74
C ASP A 35 9.03 -3.61 -0.50
N CYS A 36 9.89 -4.64 -0.41
CA CYS A 36 10.12 -5.63 -1.47
C CYS A 36 8.87 -6.43 -1.88
N MET A 37 7.80 -6.41 -1.07
CA MET A 37 6.52 -7.03 -1.41
C MET A 37 5.70 -6.25 -2.43
N PHE A 38 6.04 -4.99 -2.68
CA PHE A 38 5.22 -4.10 -3.48
C PHE A 38 5.91 -3.78 -4.81
N MET A 39 5.12 -3.81 -5.88
CA MET A 39 5.57 -3.24 -7.16
C MET A 39 5.63 -1.72 -7.05
N ILE A 40 6.53 -1.09 -7.81
CA ILE A 40 6.50 0.37 -8.00
C ILE A 40 5.20 0.72 -8.72
N ASN A 41 4.21 1.18 -7.95
CA ASN A 41 2.83 1.30 -8.42
C ASN A 41 2.52 2.67 -9.02
N THR A 42 3.41 3.18 -9.89
CA THR A 42 3.23 4.45 -10.62
C THR A 42 1.85 4.52 -11.29
N TYR A 43 1.38 3.39 -11.80
CA TYR A 43 0.14 3.32 -12.55
C TYR A 43 -1.11 2.97 -11.74
N ARG A 44 -0.99 2.84 -10.41
CA ARG A 44 -2.10 2.57 -9.47
C ARG A 44 -2.86 1.28 -9.79
N TRP A 45 -2.15 0.28 -10.27
CA TRP A 45 -2.68 -1.04 -10.48
C TRP A 45 -3.03 -1.68 -9.15
N ASP A 46 -4.17 -2.35 -9.12
CA ASP A 46 -4.56 -3.17 -7.98
C ASP A 46 -3.93 -4.57 -8.12
N PHE A 47 -3.66 -5.23 -6.99
CA PHE A 47 -3.02 -6.55 -6.94
C PHE A 47 -3.75 -7.70 -7.66
N PRO A 48 -5.09 -7.67 -7.85
CA PRO A 48 -5.76 -8.64 -8.71
C PRO A 48 -5.24 -8.62 -10.15
N MET A 49 -4.76 -7.46 -10.65
CA MET A 49 -4.15 -7.37 -11.98
C MET A 49 -2.84 -8.16 -12.04
N VAL A 50 -2.04 -8.13 -10.97
CA VAL A 50 -0.79 -8.91 -10.89
C VAL A 50 -1.07 -10.40 -10.97
N ALA A 51 -2.09 -10.89 -10.26
CA ALA A 51 -2.50 -12.29 -10.36
C ALA A 51 -3.08 -12.62 -11.75
N ALA A 52 -3.80 -11.68 -12.37
CA ALA A 52 -4.39 -11.85 -13.70
C ALA A 52 -3.36 -11.93 -14.83
N LEU A 53 -2.17 -11.34 -14.68
CA LEU A 53 -1.09 -11.45 -15.66
C LEU A 53 -0.60 -12.89 -15.86
N ALA A 54 -0.79 -13.77 -14.87
CA ALA A 54 -0.46 -15.18 -15.02
C ALA A 54 -1.55 -15.97 -15.76
N ALA A 55 -2.72 -15.38 -16.03
CA ALA A 55 -3.77 -16.07 -16.76
C ALA A 55 -3.29 -16.46 -18.18
N PRO A 56 -3.66 -17.67 -18.68
CA PRO A 56 -4.59 -18.61 -18.08
C PRO A 56 -3.93 -19.76 -17.28
N ARG A 57 -2.66 -19.60 -16.86
CA ARG A 57 -1.90 -20.68 -16.20
C ARG A 57 -2.52 -21.06 -14.84
N PRO A 58 -2.50 -22.33 -14.44
CA PRO A 58 -3.03 -22.75 -13.15
C PRO A 58 -2.46 -21.96 -11.97
N MET A 59 -3.34 -21.37 -11.14
CA MET A 59 -2.97 -20.74 -9.88
C MET A 59 -3.99 -21.05 -8.76
N LEU A 60 -3.48 -21.37 -7.57
CA LEU A 60 -4.26 -21.58 -6.35
C LEU A 60 -3.95 -20.46 -5.34
N LEU A 61 -4.95 -19.63 -5.03
CA LEU A 61 -4.83 -18.60 -4.00
C LEU A 61 -5.10 -19.23 -2.62
N ALA A 62 -4.10 -19.28 -1.74
CA ALA A 62 -4.19 -19.94 -0.45
C ALA A 62 -4.06 -18.93 0.70
N ASN A 63 -4.93 -18.98 1.73
CA ASN A 63 -4.89 -18.04 2.86
C ASN A 63 -5.55 -18.62 4.12
N GLY A 64 -5.10 -18.16 5.30
CA GLY A 64 -5.88 -18.28 6.54
C GLY A 64 -7.03 -17.27 6.58
N ASP A 65 -8.16 -17.60 7.17
CA ASP A 65 -9.29 -16.65 7.31
C ASP A 65 -9.11 -15.63 8.45
N HIS A 66 -8.19 -15.89 9.39
CA HIS A 66 -7.82 -14.99 10.49
C HIS A 66 -6.48 -14.30 10.27
N ASP A 67 -5.95 -14.29 9.04
CA ASP A 67 -4.67 -13.65 8.71
C ASP A 67 -4.75 -12.11 8.84
N PRO A 68 -4.03 -11.49 9.80
CA PRO A 68 -4.06 -10.04 9.98
C PRO A 68 -3.20 -9.27 8.96
N LEU A 69 -2.31 -9.94 8.24
CA LEU A 69 -1.45 -9.36 7.20
C LEU A 69 -2.17 -9.35 5.84
N PHE A 70 -2.91 -10.43 5.54
CA PHE A 70 -3.71 -10.58 4.32
C PHE A 70 -5.19 -10.82 4.65
N PRO A 71 -5.94 -9.76 5.01
CA PRO A 71 -7.34 -9.91 5.41
C PRO A 71 -8.20 -10.59 4.36
N ILE A 72 -9.04 -11.53 4.83
CA ILE A 72 -9.82 -12.43 3.98
C ILE A 72 -10.80 -11.70 3.04
N ASP A 73 -11.26 -10.50 3.41
CA ASP A 73 -12.17 -9.72 2.59
C ASP A 73 -11.49 -9.21 1.31
N GLY A 74 -10.24 -8.72 1.38
CA GLY A 74 -9.47 -8.35 0.19
C GLY A 74 -9.02 -9.55 -0.63
N VAL A 75 -8.67 -10.67 0.01
CA VAL A 75 -8.41 -11.96 -0.69
C VAL A 75 -9.64 -12.40 -1.49
N ARG A 76 -10.84 -12.27 -0.92
CA ARG A 76 -12.11 -12.57 -1.63
C ARG A 76 -12.37 -11.60 -2.79
N ARG A 77 -12.12 -10.30 -2.63
CA ARG A 77 -12.25 -9.32 -3.72
C ARG A 77 -11.25 -9.61 -4.84
N LEU A 78 -10.01 -9.93 -4.49
CA LEU A 78 -8.96 -10.31 -5.42
C LEU A 78 -9.37 -11.55 -6.21
N PHE A 79 -9.80 -12.60 -5.53
CA PHE A 79 -10.29 -13.81 -6.19
C PHE A 79 -11.37 -13.52 -7.22
N SER A 80 -12.41 -12.77 -6.83
CA SER A 80 -13.54 -12.44 -7.71
C SER A 80 -13.13 -11.62 -8.92
N LYS A 81 -12.26 -10.62 -8.75
CA LYS A 81 -11.76 -9.78 -9.85
C LYS A 81 -10.89 -10.59 -10.83
N THR A 82 -9.91 -11.35 -10.34
CA THR A 82 -9.02 -12.17 -11.18
C THR A 82 -9.78 -13.25 -11.94
N ARG A 83 -10.81 -13.84 -11.32
CA ARG A 83 -11.66 -14.87 -11.94
C ARG A 83 -12.33 -14.39 -13.24
N GLN A 84 -12.66 -13.10 -13.34
CA GLN A 84 -13.25 -12.55 -14.56
C GLN A 84 -12.29 -12.67 -15.75
N VAL A 85 -11.00 -12.39 -15.54
CA VAL A 85 -9.97 -12.50 -16.58
C VAL A 85 -9.77 -13.96 -17.00
N TYR A 86 -9.66 -14.89 -16.05
CA TYR A 86 -9.60 -16.33 -16.38
C TYR A 86 -10.85 -16.82 -17.14
N GLY A 87 -12.01 -16.21 -16.87
CA GLY A 87 -13.24 -16.45 -17.62
C GLY A 87 -13.17 -16.05 -19.08
N LEU A 88 -12.48 -14.95 -19.41
CA LEU A 88 -12.24 -14.52 -20.79
C LEU A 88 -11.40 -15.52 -21.58
N TYR A 89 -10.54 -16.27 -20.89
CA TYR A 89 -9.75 -17.35 -21.48
C TYR A 89 -10.48 -18.71 -21.49
N GLU A 90 -11.71 -18.80 -20.97
CA GLU A 90 -12.44 -20.06 -20.77
C GLU A 90 -11.70 -21.06 -19.86
N LYS A 91 -10.86 -20.55 -18.94
CA LYS A 91 -10.01 -21.36 -18.04
C LYS A 91 -10.33 -21.13 -16.57
N LEU A 92 -11.62 -21.03 -16.22
CA LEU A 92 -12.05 -20.84 -14.83
C LEU A 92 -11.53 -21.93 -13.87
N GLY A 93 -11.40 -23.17 -14.34
CA GLY A 93 -10.84 -24.28 -13.55
C GLY A 93 -9.37 -24.11 -13.18
N ASN A 94 -8.65 -23.18 -13.83
CA ASN A 94 -7.25 -22.87 -13.54
C ASN A 94 -7.09 -21.80 -12.45
N TRP A 95 -8.17 -21.17 -11.97
CA TRP A 95 -8.11 -20.19 -10.88
C TRP A 95 -8.95 -20.65 -9.69
N ASN A 96 -8.25 -21.18 -8.67
CA ASN A 96 -8.88 -21.73 -7.48
C ASN A 96 -8.45 -20.97 -6.22
N ARG A 97 -9.19 -21.21 -5.13
CA ARG A 97 -8.88 -20.64 -3.81
C ARG A 97 -9.01 -21.70 -2.74
N LEU A 98 -8.07 -21.69 -1.81
CA LEU A 98 -8.08 -22.45 -0.56
C LEU A 98 -8.10 -21.49 0.62
N ILE A 99 -9.11 -21.61 1.47
CA ILE A 99 -9.19 -20.86 2.74
C ILE A 99 -9.26 -21.87 3.87
N VAL A 100 -8.45 -21.66 4.90
CA VAL A 100 -8.42 -22.52 6.10
C VAL A 100 -8.64 -21.69 7.36
N ASP A 101 -9.08 -22.35 8.43
CA ASP A 101 -9.14 -21.76 9.77
C ASP A 101 -7.72 -21.65 10.35
N ALA A 102 -7.09 -20.49 10.16
CA ALA A 102 -5.71 -20.23 10.60
C ALA A 102 -5.39 -18.72 10.64
N PRO A 103 -4.41 -18.31 11.47
CA PRO A 103 -3.81 -16.99 11.41
C PRO A 103 -2.83 -16.89 10.22
N HIS A 104 -1.88 -15.94 10.28
CA HIS A 104 -0.77 -15.85 9.32
C HIS A 104 0.29 -16.93 9.61
N GLU A 105 -0.02 -18.18 9.28
CA GLU A 105 0.86 -19.33 9.53
C GLU A 105 0.71 -20.40 8.43
N ASP A 106 1.82 -21.03 8.04
CA ASP A 106 1.83 -22.12 7.05
C ASP A 106 1.43 -23.47 7.67
N VAL A 107 0.14 -23.58 8.00
CA VAL A 107 -0.44 -24.74 8.67
C VAL A 107 -0.53 -25.98 7.77
N PRO A 108 -0.56 -27.22 8.33
CA PRO A 108 -0.60 -28.44 7.53
C PRO A 108 -1.69 -28.49 6.45
N PRO A 109 -2.95 -28.03 6.68
CA PRO A 109 -3.97 -28.01 5.63
C PRO A 109 -3.58 -27.17 4.40
N LEU A 110 -2.96 -26.00 4.60
CA LEU A 110 -2.47 -25.16 3.48
C LEU A 110 -1.40 -25.89 2.67
N ARG A 111 -0.41 -26.44 3.37
CA ARG A 111 0.68 -27.19 2.74
C ARG A 111 0.14 -28.39 1.94
N GLN A 112 -0.74 -29.19 2.53
CA GLN A 112 -1.26 -30.41 1.91
C GLN A 112 -1.94 -30.13 0.57
N GLU A 113 -2.83 -29.14 0.53
CA GLU A 113 -3.50 -28.76 -0.72
C GLU A 113 -2.56 -28.10 -1.71
N THR A 114 -1.58 -27.32 -1.23
CA THR A 114 -0.51 -26.76 -2.08
C THR A 114 0.24 -27.88 -2.80
N TYR A 115 0.64 -28.94 -2.08
CA TYR A 115 1.34 -30.06 -2.71
C TYR A 115 0.45 -30.86 -3.66
N ARG A 116 -0.83 -31.06 -3.34
CA ARG A 116 -1.79 -31.68 -4.27
C ARG A 116 -1.92 -30.87 -5.55
N TRP A 117 -2.05 -29.55 -5.44
CA TRP A 117 -2.09 -28.63 -6.58
C TRP A 117 -0.83 -28.76 -7.46
N MET A 118 0.34 -28.71 -6.85
CA MET A 118 1.60 -28.83 -7.55
C MET A 118 1.78 -30.22 -8.19
N HIS A 119 1.40 -31.30 -7.51
CA HIS A 119 1.44 -32.66 -8.08
C HIS A 119 0.53 -32.80 -9.30
N ARG A 120 -0.70 -32.27 -9.23
CA ARG A 120 -1.62 -32.29 -10.37
C ARG A 120 -1.04 -31.56 -11.57
N HIS A 121 -0.49 -30.35 -11.38
CA HIS A 121 -0.10 -29.49 -12.48
C HIS A 121 1.35 -29.63 -12.97
N LEU A 122 2.23 -30.26 -12.18
CA LEU A 122 3.63 -30.48 -12.57
C LEU A 122 3.97 -31.95 -12.84
N LYS A 123 3.17 -32.89 -12.32
CA LYS A 123 3.45 -34.33 -12.43
C LYS A 123 2.30 -35.13 -13.02
N ASP A 124 1.15 -34.51 -13.31
CA ASP A 124 -0.09 -35.18 -13.72
C ASP A 124 -0.48 -36.33 -12.77
N GLN A 125 -0.31 -36.12 -11.45
CA GLN A 125 -0.56 -37.11 -10.41
C GLN A 125 -1.48 -36.57 -9.32
N GLU A 126 -2.39 -37.41 -8.86
CA GLU A 126 -3.17 -37.13 -7.64
C GLU A 126 -2.41 -37.58 -6.40
N LEU A 127 -2.19 -36.66 -5.46
CA LEU A 127 -1.50 -36.93 -4.21
C LEU A 127 -2.51 -37.30 -3.11
N THR A 128 -2.62 -38.59 -2.83
CA THR A 128 -3.62 -39.14 -1.89
C THR A 128 -3.18 -39.13 -0.44
N ARG A 129 -1.87 -39.23 -0.19
CA ARG A 129 -1.29 -39.21 1.15
C ARG A 129 -0.08 -38.29 1.19
N MET A 130 0.08 -37.63 2.32
CA MET A 130 1.22 -36.80 2.64
C MET A 130 1.70 -37.09 4.04
N ASP A 131 3.01 -37.26 4.17
CA ASP A 131 3.64 -37.34 5.47
C ASP A 131 3.82 -35.92 6.04
N SER A 132 3.91 -35.83 7.37
CA SER A 132 4.19 -34.56 8.04
C SER A 132 5.53 -33.99 7.59
N ALA A 133 5.61 -32.66 7.50
CA ALA A 133 6.86 -31.98 7.19
C ALA A 133 7.94 -32.38 8.20
N LYS A 134 9.08 -32.85 7.67
CA LYS A 134 10.24 -33.23 8.45
C LYS A 134 11.35 -32.22 8.16
N ALA A 135 11.94 -31.66 9.22
CA ALA A 135 13.19 -30.94 9.09
C ALA A 135 14.29 -31.95 8.72
N PHE A 136 14.91 -31.77 7.55
CA PHE A 136 16.02 -32.60 7.09
C PHE A 136 17.39 -32.01 7.48
N PHE A 137 17.43 -30.71 7.76
CA PHE A 137 18.64 -29.91 7.95
C PHE A 137 18.42 -28.91 9.08
N ASP A 138 19.46 -28.64 9.85
CA ASP A 138 19.53 -27.49 10.74
C ASP A 138 19.88 -26.22 9.94
N PRO A 139 19.56 -25.00 10.42
CA PRO A 139 19.86 -23.77 9.69
C PRO A 139 21.34 -23.60 9.30
N VAL A 140 22.27 -24.16 10.08
CA VAL A 140 23.71 -24.13 9.78
C VAL A 140 24.08 -25.01 8.59
N ASP A 141 23.35 -26.10 8.34
CA ASP A 141 23.56 -26.97 7.19
C ASP A 141 23.14 -26.29 5.87
N LEU A 142 22.31 -25.24 5.96
CA LEU A 142 21.87 -24.43 4.81
C LEU A 142 22.81 -23.25 4.52
N LYS A 143 23.89 -23.09 5.31
CA LYS A 143 24.90 -22.05 5.11
C LYS A 143 25.67 -22.33 3.81
N VAL A 144 25.66 -21.36 2.89
CA VAL A 144 26.32 -21.48 1.59
C VAL A 144 27.80 -21.08 1.66
N PHE A 145 28.12 -19.99 2.38
CA PHE A 145 29.45 -19.40 2.43
C PHE A 145 30.00 -19.38 3.84
N ASP A 146 31.21 -19.91 4.02
CA ASP A 146 31.91 -19.81 5.30
C ASP A 146 32.30 -18.38 5.66
N GLU A 147 32.81 -17.68 4.66
CA GLU A 147 33.09 -16.25 4.66
C GLU A 147 32.37 -15.62 3.47
N VAL A 148 31.82 -14.42 3.65
CA VAL A 148 31.18 -13.70 2.55
C VAL A 148 32.24 -13.37 1.49
N PRO A 149 32.01 -13.68 0.20
CA PRO A 149 32.96 -13.39 -0.87
C PRO A 149 33.34 -11.90 -0.89
N ALA A 150 34.64 -11.60 -1.03
CA ALA A 150 35.13 -10.23 -1.04
C ALA A 150 34.65 -9.41 -2.26
N ASP A 151 34.20 -10.10 -3.31
CA ASP A 151 33.63 -9.55 -4.53
C ASP A 151 32.10 -9.65 -4.58
N GLU A 152 31.44 -9.86 -3.44
CA GLU A 152 29.98 -9.86 -3.37
C GLU A 152 29.40 -8.53 -3.87
N ILE A 153 28.30 -8.64 -4.62
CA ILE A 153 27.57 -7.48 -5.17
C ILE A 153 26.22 -7.29 -4.49
N ASN A 154 25.81 -8.20 -3.61
CA ASN A 154 24.50 -8.25 -3.00
C ASN A 154 24.22 -7.02 -2.12
N THR A 155 25.24 -6.51 -1.43
CA THR A 155 25.11 -5.30 -0.58
C THR A 155 25.01 -4.00 -1.38
N ARG A 156 25.28 -4.03 -2.68
CA ARG A 156 25.26 -2.88 -3.59
C ARG A 156 24.34 -3.11 -4.80
N ILE A 157 23.47 -4.12 -4.73
CA ILE A 157 22.70 -4.56 -5.90
C ILE A 157 21.72 -3.48 -6.38
N ASP A 158 21.24 -2.63 -5.46
CA ASP A 158 20.42 -1.46 -5.72
C ASP A 158 21.15 -0.38 -6.54
N GLU A 159 22.47 -0.30 -6.44
CA GLU A 159 23.31 0.60 -7.26
C GLU A 159 23.56 0.06 -8.68
N LEU A 160 23.42 -1.26 -8.87
CA LEU A 160 23.83 -1.96 -10.09
C LEU A 160 22.65 -2.37 -10.98
N PHE A 161 21.53 -2.78 -10.38
CA PHE A 161 20.36 -3.25 -11.13
C PHE A 161 19.57 -2.12 -11.78
N VAL A 162 19.61 -0.92 -11.18
CA VAL A 162 18.93 0.26 -11.71
C VAL A 162 19.97 1.12 -12.40
N GLU A 163 19.84 1.25 -13.72
CA GLU A 163 20.71 2.14 -14.49
C GLU A 163 20.58 3.58 -13.94
N PRO A 164 21.71 4.21 -13.52
CA PRO A 164 21.68 5.59 -13.07
C PRO A 164 21.12 6.50 -14.16
N ALA A 165 20.28 7.46 -13.78
CA ALA A 165 19.79 8.44 -14.73
C ALA A 165 20.98 9.21 -15.34
N PRO A 166 21.01 9.40 -16.68
CA PRO A 166 22.08 10.15 -17.31
C PRO A 166 22.09 11.59 -16.79
N VAL A 167 23.30 12.15 -16.63
CA VAL A 167 23.44 13.57 -16.29
C VAL A 167 22.87 14.38 -17.45
N PRO A 168 21.85 15.24 -17.21
CA PRO A 168 21.28 16.05 -18.28
C PRO A 168 22.27 17.12 -18.73
N ASP A 169 22.32 17.39 -20.03
CA ASP A 169 23.08 18.52 -20.56
C ASP A 169 22.58 19.84 -19.98
N ILE A 170 23.51 20.74 -19.67
CA ILE A 170 23.17 22.09 -19.21
C ILE A 170 22.59 22.87 -20.40
N PRO A 171 21.33 23.35 -20.32
CA PRO A 171 20.72 24.11 -21.40
C PRO A 171 21.50 25.39 -21.71
N LYS A 172 21.74 25.66 -22.99
CA LYS A 172 22.55 26.80 -23.47
C LYS A 172 21.74 28.09 -23.62
N GLY A 173 20.43 28.03 -23.44
CA GLY A 173 19.54 29.17 -23.66
C GLY A 173 18.17 29.00 -22.98
N GLN A 174 17.44 30.11 -22.92
CA GLN A 174 16.15 30.19 -22.22
C GLN A 174 15.09 29.25 -22.80
N GLU A 175 15.05 29.08 -24.13
CA GLU A 175 14.10 28.19 -24.81
C GLU A 175 14.29 26.73 -24.37
N GLN A 176 15.52 26.24 -24.39
CA GLN A 176 15.87 24.89 -23.92
C GLN A 176 15.53 24.69 -22.43
N TRP A 177 15.71 25.73 -21.60
CA TRP A 177 15.28 25.70 -20.20
C TRP A 177 13.77 25.58 -20.04
N GLN A 178 12.99 26.26 -20.89
CA GLN A 178 11.53 26.19 -20.87
C GLN A 178 11.04 24.80 -21.29
N GLU A 179 11.64 24.22 -22.33
CA GLU A 179 11.30 22.87 -22.80
C GLU A 179 11.55 21.81 -21.71
N LEU A 180 12.71 21.83 -21.06
CA LEU A 180 13.02 20.90 -19.96
C LEU A 180 12.05 21.07 -18.79
N ARG A 181 11.76 22.32 -18.41
CA ARG A 181 10.82 22.62 -17.33
C ARG A 181 9.45 22.02 -17.61
N GLU A 182 8.91 22.22 -18.81
CA GLU A 182 7.58 21.69 -19.11
C GLU A 182 7.58 20.16 -19.27
N SER A 183 8.65 19.58 -19.80
CA SER A 183 8.84 18.13 -19.81
C SER A 183 8.84 17.55 -18.39
N TRP A 184 9.64 18.09 -17.47
CA TRP A 184 9.70 17.59 -16.09
C TRP A 184 8.39 17.79 -15.35
N ARG A 185 7.72 18.93 -15.53
CA ARG A 185 6.39 19.15 -14.95
C ARG A 185 5.37 18.15 -15.44
N GLN A 186 5.37 17.84 -16.73
CA GLN A 186 4.48 16.85 -17.29
C GLN A 186 4.80 15.45 -16.75
N GLN A 187 6.08 15.10 -16.62
CA GLN A 187 6.50 13.83 -16.02
C GLN A 187 6.10 13.73 -14.54
N LEU A 188 6.32 14.78 -13.74
CA LEU A 188 5.91 14.82 -12.33
C LEU A 188 4.39 14.68 -12.20
N LYS A 189 3.61 15.40 -13.01
CA LYS A 189 2.14 15.26 -13.04
C LYS A 189 1.71 13.83 -13.36
N ASN A 190 2.33 13.20 -14.34
CA ASN A 190 1.89 11.90 -14.84
C ASN A 190 2.43 10.70 -14.05
N LYS A 191 3.60 10.82 -13.41
CA LYS A 191 4.28 9.69 -12.73
C LYS A 191 4.28 9.83 -11.21
N THR A 192 4.29 11.05 -10.66
CA THR A 192 4.36 11.29 -9.21
C THR A 192 3.01 11.76 -8.67
N PHE A 193 2.42 12.77 -9.29
CA PHE A 193 1.18 13.43 -8.84
C PHE A 193 -0.06 12.95 -9.59
N ARG A 194 -0.02 11.76 -10.20
CA ARG A 194 -1.11 11.21 -11.03
C ARG A 194 -2.45 11.06 -10.30
N GLY A 195 -2.45 11.19 -8.98
CA GLY A 195 -3.69 11.14 -8.17
C GLY A 195 -4.16 12.43 -7.62
N TRP A 196 -3.48 13.51 -7.94
CA TRP A 196 -4.05 14.80 -7.69
C TRP A 196 -5.23 14.99 -8.64
N PRO A 197 -6.28 15.68 -8.17
CA PRO A 197 -7.40 16.00 -9.04
C PRO A 197 -6.93 16.92 -10.17
N ASP A 198 -7.52 16.76 -11.36
CA ASP A 198 -7.19 17.57 -12.54
C ASP A 198 -7.55 19.05 -12.37
N GLY A 199 -8.39 19.36 -11.39
CA GLY A 199 -8.81 20.70 -11.04
C GLY A 199 -9.35 20.79 -9.61
N PRO A 200 -9.69 22.00 -9.15
CA PRO A 200 -10.27 22.20 -7.83
C PRO A 200 -11.58 21.43 -7.70
N SER A 201 -11.73 20.70 -6.58
CA SER A 201 -12.99 20.06 -6.22
C SER A 201 -13.81 20.99 -5.30
N PRO A 202 -15.15 20.92 -5.30
CA PRO A 202 -15.96 21.65 -4.32
C PRO A 202 -15.52 21.28 -2.90
N LEU A 203 -15.14 22.30 -2.12
CA LEU A 203 -14.61 22.09 -0.77
C LEU A 203 -15.64 21.50 0.20
N ASN A 204 -16.94 21.68 -0.05
CA ASN A 204 -18.02 21.18 0.80
C ASN A 204 -17.73 21.41 2.30
N VAL A 205 -17.40 22.66 2.62
CA VAL A 205 -16.94 23.06 3.95
C VAL A 205 -18.08 22.94 4.94
N GLU A 206 -17.86 22.17 5.99
CA GLU A 206 -18.78 22.00 7.11
C GLU A 206 -18.10 22.43 8.40
N LYS A 207 -18.80 23.24 9.18
CA LYS A 207 -18.31 23.63 10.50
C LYS A 207 -18.52 22.47 11.47
N ALA A 208 -17.42 21.80 11.83
CA ALA A 208 -17.43 20.67 12.74
C ALA A 208 -17.46 21.10 14.22
N TYR A 209 -16.85 22.24 14.55
CA TYR A 209 -16.69 22.68 15.94
C TYR A 209 -16.48 24.19 16.07
N ALA A 210 -16.91 24.77 17.20
CA ALA A 210 -16.41 26.05 17.67
C ALA A 210 -16.57 26.21 19.19
N THR A 211 -15.60 26.87 19.82
CA THR A 211 -15.63 27.30 21.22
C THR A 211 -14.99 28.68 21.36
N SER A 212 -15.12 29.31 22.52
CA SER A 212 -14.43 30.55 22.84
C SER A 212 -14.02 30.57 24.31
N LEU A 213 -12.80 31.05 24.57
CA LEU A 213 -12.22 31.16 25.90
C LEU A 213 -11.38 32.45 25.95
N GLU A 214 -11.62 33.30 26.96
CA GLU A 214 -10.81 34.51 27.23
C GLU A 214 -10.57 35.40 25.99
N GLY A 215 -11.59 35.58 25.16
CA GLY A 215 -11.49 36.40 23.95
C GLY A 215 -10.79 35.72 22.77
N LEU A 216 -10.40 34.46 22.88
CA LEU A 216 -9.97 33.60 21.78
C LEU A 216 -11.15 32.75 21.30
N ARG A 217 -11.25 32.54 19.99
CA ARG A 217 -12.21 31.64 19.36
C ARG A 217 -11.46 30.55 18.63
N LEU A 218 -11.77 29.30 18.98
CA LEU A 218 -11.29 28.14 18.25
C LEU A 218 -12.44 27.58 17.42
N SER A 219 -12.18 27.25 16.16
CA SER A 219 -13.15 26.59 15.27
C SER A 219 -12.48 25.52 14.42
N ALA A 220 -13.26 24.50 14.04
CA ALA A 220 -12.82 23.47 13.12
C ALA A 220 -13.78 23.38 11.94
N TYR A 221 -13.20 23.23 10.75
CA TYR A 221 -13.94 23.07 9.51
C TYR A 221 -13.47 21.80 8.82
N ASP A 222 -14.41 20.90 8.56
CA ASP A 222 -14.17 19.73 7.72
C ASP A 222 -14.43 20.12 6.28
N PHE A 223 -13.52 19.75 5.39
CA PHE A 223 -13.63 20.07 3.98
C PHE A 223 -13.04 18.95 3.12
N ASN A 224 -13.53 18.86 1.90
CA ASN A 224 -13.00 17.96 0.88
C ASN A 224 -11.81 18.65 0.21
N SER A 225 -10.61 18.13 0.48
CA SER A 225 -9.39 18.59 -0.20
C SER A 225 -9.33 18.10 -1.65
N GLN A 226 -9.84 16.90 -1.89
CA GLN A 226 -9.97 16.24 -3.19
C GLN A 226 -11.06 15.14 -3.08
N PRO A 227 -11.47 14.48 -4.18
CA PRO A 227 -12.47 13.41 -4.12
C PRO A 227 -12.08 12.33 -3.10
N ALA A 228 -13.03 11.97 -2.24
CA ALA A 228 -12.87 10.99 -1.15
C ALA A 228 -11.85 11.32 -0.04
N ILE A 229 -11.17 12.48 -0.07
CA ILE A 229 -10.24 12.90 1.00
C ILE A 229 -10.80 14.10 1.76
N ARG A 230 -11.32 13.81 2.95
CA ARG A 230 -11.83 14.82 3.87
C ARG A 230 -10.76 15.17 4.90
N LEU A 231 -10.41 16.44 4.98
CA LEU A 231 -9.44 16.98 5.94
C LEU A 231 -10.14 17.93 6.91
N ARG A 232 -9.48 18.20 8.05
CA ARG A 232 -9.93 19.18 9.05
C ARG A 232 -8.96 20.34 9.12
N LEU A 233 -9.48 21.55 9.00
CA LEU A 233 -8.76 22.80 9.28
C LEU A 233 -9.14 23.30 10.67
N TRP A 234 -8.14 23.58 11.51
CA TRP A 234 -8.31 24.28 12.77
C TRP A 234 -7.98 25.76 12.60
N LEU A 235 -8.85 26.62 13.11
CA LEU A 235 -8.72 28.07 13.04
C LEU A 235 -8.85 28.66 14.44
N LEU A 236 -7.75 29.26 14.92
CA LEU A 236 -7.71 30.06 16.14
C LEU A 236 -7.78 31.55 15.76
N GLN A 237 -8.72 32.27 16.36
CA GLN A 237 -8.96 33.69 16.10
C GLN A 237 -8.94 34.48 17.40
N VAL A 238 -8.43 35.72 17.36
CA VAL A 238 -8.50 36.67 18.48
C VAL A 238 -9.72 37.57 18.31
N GLY A 239 -10.53 37.71 19.36
CA GLY A 239 -11.72 38.55 19.43
C GLY A 239 -13.06 37.80 19.34
N GLN A 240 -14.13 38.50 19.72
CA GLN A 240 -15.51 38.03 19.64
C GLN A 240 -16.17 38.51 18.33
N GLY A 241 -16.98 37.66 17.67
CA GLY A 241 -17.81 38.01 16.51
C GLY A 241 -17.18 37.77 15.11
N ASN A 242 -17.91 38.18 14.06
CA ASN A 242 -17.48 38.11 12.65
C ASN A 242 -16.66 39.36 12.27
N ARG A 243 -15.52 39.58 12.92
CA ARG A 243 -14.58 40.61 12.46
C ARG A 243 -13.88 40.14 11.19
N ARG A 244 -13.72 41.06 10.23
CA ARG A 244 -12.87 40.85 9.06
C ARG A 244 -11.44 40.61 9.55
N LEU A 245 -10.84 39.50 9.12
CA LEU A 245 -9.43 39.24 9.40
C LEU A 245 -8.59 40.03 8.41
N ASP A 246 -7.67 40.85 8.91
CA ASP A 246 -6.74 41.60 8.08
C ASP A 246 -5.55 40.73 7.63
N THR A 247 -5.20 39.72 8.45
CA THR A 247 -4.09 38.80 8.20
C THR A 247 -4.51 37.37 8.54
N VAL A 248 -4.16 36.42 7.68
CA VAL A 248 -4.30 34.98 7.92
C VAL A 248 -2.92 34.34 7.76
N ASN A 249 -2.39 33.78 8.85
CA ASN A 249 -1.17 32.98 8.81
C ASN A 249 -1.56 31.51 8.68
N VAL A 250 -1.15 30.87 7.59
CA VAL A 250 -1.34 29.43 7.37
C VAL A 250 -0.03 28.74 7.69
N SER A 251 -0.03 27.94 8.75
CA SER A 251 1.11 27.13 9.16
C SER A 251 0.83 25.66 8.82
N VAL A 252 1.70 25.06 8.01
CA VAL A 252 1.75 23.61 7.83
C VAL A 252 2.68 23.06 8.90
N VAL A 253 2.14 22.31 9.85
CA VAL A 253 2.91 21.73 10.95
C VAL A 253 3.21 20.25 10.66
N GLY A 254 4.43 19.83 10.97
CA GLY A 254 4.76 18.40 11.07
C GLY A 254 4.28 17.80 12.39
N GLU A 255 4.63 16.54 12.67
CA GLU A 255 4.16 15.80 13.85
C GLU A 255 4.44 16.53 15.17
N GLU A 256 5.68 16.97 15.41
CA GLU A 256 6.06 17.68 16.64
C GLU A 256 5.31 19.02 16.79
N GLY A 257 5.16 19.75 15.69
CA GLY A 257 4.40 21.00 15.66
C GLY A 257 2.91 20.77 15.92
N TRP A 258 2.36 19.64 15.43
CA TRP A 258 1.00 19.22 15.71
C TRP A 258 0.80 18.86 17.17
N GLN A 259 1.69 18.09 17.80
CA GLN A 259 1.59 17.75 19.22
C GLN A 259 1.58 19.01 20.11
N THR A 260 2.47 19.97 19.79
CA THR A 260 2.49 21.27 20.45
C THR A 260 1.16 21.99 20.28
N TRP A 261 0.63 22.07 19.06
CA TRP A 261 -0.67 22.69 18.79
C TRP A 261 -1.84 21.97 19.46
N ALA A 262 -1.86 20.64 19.43
CA ALA A 262 -2.90 19.82 20.03
C ALA A 262 -3.03 20.05 21.54
N SER A 263 -1.91 20.31 22.24
CA SER A 263 -1.94 20.70 23.66
C SER A 263 -2.67 22.04 23.89
N VAL A 264 -2.43 23.04 23.04
CA VAL A 264 -3.10 24.36 23.10
C VAL A 264 -4.58 24.21 22.76
N LEU A 265 -4.90 23.42 21.73
CA LEU A 265 -6.27 23.11 21.35
C LEU A 265 -7.01 22.35 22.47
N GLY A 266 -6.34 21.40 23.12
CA GLY A 266 -6.86 20.62 24.24
C GLY A 266 -7.15 21.47 25.48
N ALA A 267 -6.35 22.50 25.75
CA ALA A 267 -6.62 23.45 26.83
C ALA A 267 -7.88 24.31 26.60
N MET A 268 -8.24 24.54 25.33
CA MET A 268 -9.46 25.28 24.96
C MET A 268 -10.68 24.38 24.70
N ALA A 269 -10.45 23.10 24.37
CA ALA A 269 -11.49 22.14 24.05
C ALA A 269 -12.10 21.51 25.31
N ASP A 270 -13.36 21.08 25.22
CA ASP A 270 -13.99 20.33 26.31
C ASP A 270 -13.32 18.96 26.49
N ARG A 271 -13.35 18.41 27.71
CA ARG A 271 -12.56 17.22 28.13
C ARG A 271 -12.72 16.00 27.22
N GLU A 272 -13.91 15.80 26.64
CA GLU A 272 -14.17 14.69 25.71
C GLU A 272 -13.48 14.86 24.35
N ARG A 273 -13.35 16.10 23.86
CA ARG A 273 -12.78 16.41 22.54
C ARG A 273 -11.26 16.57 22.55
N ALA A 274 -10.67 16.89 23.71
CA ALA A 274 -9.22 16.88 23.88
C ALA A 274 -8.60 15.51 23.50
N LYS A 275 -9.35 14.41 23.71
CA LYS A 275 -8.94 13.05 23.31
C LYS A 275 -9.00 12.81 21.79
N GLU A 276 -9.88 13.48 21.06
CA GLU A 276 -9.93 13.42 19.58
C GLU A 276 -8.77 14.21 18.94
N LEU A 277 -8.30 15.27 19.63
CA LEU A 277 -7.24 16.18 19.18
C LEU A 277 -5.83 15.62 19.37
N VAL A 278 -5.59 14.93 20.49
CA VAL A 278 -4.27 14.40 20.88
C VAL A 278 -4.01 13.01 20.25
N GLY A 279 -5.01 12.40 19.62
CA GLY A 279 -4.92 11.05 19.07
C GLY A 279 -4.96 9.98 20.18
N LYS A 280 -5.53 8.82 19.86
CA LYS A 280 -5.39 7.62 20.68
C LYS A 280 -3.96 7.09 20.46
N GLY A 281 -2.98 7.59 21.20
CA GLY A 281 -1.58 7.20 20.99
C GLY A 281 -0.62 7.79 22.02
N ALA A 282 -0.78 7.38 23.28
CA ALA A 282 0.33 7.05 24.15
C ALA A 282 0.15 5.59 24.58
#